data_AF-A0A819LCJ6-F1
#
_entry.id   AF-A0A819LCJ6-F1
#
_cell.length_a   1.000
_cell.length_b   1.000
_cell.length_c   1.000
_cell.angle_alpha   90.00
_cell.angle_beta   90.00
_cell.angle_gamma   90.00
#
_symmetry.space_group_name_H-M   'P 1'
#
loop_
_entity.id
_entity.type
_entity.pdbx_description
1 polymer ?
#
loop_
_entity_poly.entity_id
_entity_poly.type
_entity_poly.pdbx_seq_one_letter_code
_entity_poly.pdbx_strand_id
1 'polypeptide(L)'
;DRTGVKFGENILSFRAISNDGRNSVDRVHYTTKLKEMVCENIEKYVHKDEQLPILLGRIHSRGAKTFLLTNSEYWYTDKLMAYLLTIDNVNNNPKRDWKSDFSYIVVDAQKSSFFAAGTT
;
A
#
# COMPACT_ATOMS: atom_id res chain seq x y z
N ASP A 1 39.07 11.76 -8.86
CA ASP A 1 37.73 11.36 -9.36
C ASP A 1 36.63 11.74 -8.38
N ARG A 2 35.61 12.46 -8.85
CA ARG A 2 34.44 12.91 -8.06
C ARG A 2 33.37 11.81 -7.95
N THR A 3 33.79 10.57 -7.71
CA THR A 3 32.92 9.38 -7.76
C THR A 3 32.45 8.90 -6.40
N GLY A 4 32.84 9.58 -5.31
CA GLY A 4 32.47 9.23 -3.94
C GLY A 4 33.05 10.17 -2.88
N VAL A 5 32.81 9.80 -1.62
CA VAL A 5 33.33 10.48 -0.43
C VAL A 5 34.52 9.69 0.11
N LYS A 6 35.63 10.38 0.39
CA LYS A 6 36.84 9.75 0.96
C LYS A 6 36.82 9.76 2.48
N PHE A 7 37.28 8.68 3.09
CA PHE A 7 37.54 8.59 4.53
C PHE A 7 38.82 7.78 4.77
N GLY A 8 39.92 8.47 5.08
CA GLY A 8 41.27 7.87 5.08
C GLY A 8 41.63 7.31 3.71
N GLU A 9 42.09 6.05 3.69
CA GLU A 9 42.41 5.30 2.46
C GLU A 9 41.17 4.73 1.74
N ASN A 10 39.98 4.83 2.34
CA ASN A 10 38.76 4.27 1.77
C ASN A 10 38.00 5.31 0.93
N ILE A 11 37.36 4.84 -0.15
CA ILE A 11 36.43 5.64 -0.95
C ILE A 11 35.05 4.98 -0.89
N LEU A 12 34.08 5.69 -0.31
CA LEU A 12 32.68 5.31 -0.38
C LEU A 12 32.07 5.91 -1.65
N SER A 13 31.87 5.07 -2.68
CA SER A 13 31.32 5.55 -3.95
C SER A 13 29.88 6.06 -3.81
N PHE A 14 29.49 7.07 -4.58
CA PHE A 14 28.10 7.55 -4.60
C PHE A 14 27.11 6.44 -5.01
N ARG A 15 27.54 5.49 -5.83
CA ARG A 15 26.76 4.29 -6.17
C ARG A 15 26.49 3.43 -4.94
N ALA A 16 27.50 3.17 -4.12
CA ALA A 16 27.35 2.40 -2.89
C ALA A 16 26.38 3.11 -1.93
N ILE A 17 26.54 4.42 -1.71
CA ILE A 17 25.63 5.23 -0.87
C ILE A 17 24.19 5.12 -1.37
N SER A 18 23.98 5.25 -2.69
CA SER A 18 22.64 5.16 -3.29
C SER A 18 22.04 3.75 -3.15
N ASN A 19 22.84 2.70 -3.23
CA ASN A 19 22.40 1.33 -3.03
C ASN A 19 22.06 1.07 -1.56
N ASP A 20 22.89 1.53 -0.63
CA ASP A 20 22.66 1.38 0.81
C ASP A 20 21.37 2.08 1.24
N GLY A 21 21.13 3.29 0.71
CA GLY A 21 19.88 4.02 0.95
C GLY A 21 18.65 3.26 0.45
N ARG A 22 18.69 2.76 -0.80
CA ARG A 22 17.59 1.96 -1.37
C ARG A 22 17.33 0.69 -0.59
N ASN A 23 18.38 -0.09 -0.34
CA ASN A 23 18.28 -1.35 0.40
C ASN A 23 17.74 -1.15 1.82
N SER A 24 18.09 -0.04 2.47
CA SER A 24 17.59 0.30 3.81
C SER A 24 16.09 0.58 3.80
N VAL A 25 15.62 1.38 2.84
CA VAL A 25 14.19 1.67 2.67
C VAL A 25 13.42 0.40 2.33
N ASP A 26 13.92 -0.38 1.38
CA ASP A 26 13.31 -1.65 0.99
C ASP A 26 13.21 -2.59 2.19
N ARG A 27 14.29 -2.72 2.98
CA ARG A 27 14.29 -3.54 4.19
C ARG A 27 13.24 -3.08 5.19
N VAL A 28 13.09 -1.77 5.43
CA VAL A 28 12.07 -1.26 6.35
C VAL A 28 10.66 -1.57 5.84
N HIS A 29 10.40 -1.46 4.54
CA HIS A 29 9.10 -1.78 3.95
C HIS A 29 8.81 -3.29 3.86
N TYR A 30 9.84 -4.13 3.73
CA TYR A 30 9.72 -5.59 3.81
C TYR A 30 9.61 -6.09 5.26
N THR A 31 10.19 -5.38 6.23
CA THR A 31 9.97 -5.70 7.63
C THR A 31 8.53 -5.38 8.01
N THR A 32 7.86 -6.33 8.67
CA THR A 32 6.47 -6.18 9.12
C THR A 32 6.29 -4.98 10.06
N LYS A 33 7.37 -4.56 10.74
CA LYS A 33 7.34 -3.56 11.80
C LYS A 33 6.79 -2.19 11.39
N LEU A 34 7.20 -1.67 10.21
CA LEU A 34 6.68 -0.37 9.74
C LEU A 34 5.16 -0.46 9.52
N LYS A 35 4.72 -1.53 8.84
CA LYS A 35 3.30 -1.75 8.52
C LYS A 35 2.48 -1.99 9.80
N GLU A 36 3.01 -2.73 10.77
CA GLU A 36 2.41 -2.91 12.10
C GLU A 36 2.21 -1.56 12.80
N MET A 37 3.24 -0.72 12.88
CA MET A 37 3.15 0.59 13.51
C MET A 37 2.13 1.52 12.84
N VAL A 38 2.02 1.44 11.51
CA VAL A 38 0.98 2.16 10.76
C VAL A 38 -0.40 1.63 11.14
N CYS A 39 -0.60 0.31 11.15
CA CYS A 39 -1.88 -0.28 11.52
C CYS A 39 -2.28 -0.01 12.98
N GLU A 40 -1.34 0.04 13.92
CA GLU A 40 -1.57 0.35 15.33
C GLU A 40 -2.05 1.80 15.55
N ASN A 41 -1.65 2.74 14.69
CA ASN A 41 -2.00 4.16 14.79
C ASN A 41 -2.51 4.70 13.45
N ILE A 42 -3.44 3.97 12.83
CA ILE A 42 -3.83 4.19 11.44
C ILE A 42 -4.35 5.60 11.15
N GLU A 43 -5.10 6.20 12.08
CA GLU A 43 -5.63 7.57 11.97
C GLU A 43 -4.55 8.65 11.92
N LYS A 44 -3.39 8.39 12.52
CA LYS A 44 -2.26 9.31 12.51
C LYS A 44 -1.56 9.32 11.14
N TYR A 45 -1.54 8.19 10.45
CA TYR A 45 -0.69 7.97 9.28
C TYR A 45 -1.46 7.84 7.96
N VAL A 46 -2.77 7.59 8.01
CA VAL A 46 -3.61 7.35 6.84
C VAL A 46 -4.76 8.36 6.84
N HIS A 47 -4.80 9.19 5.80
CA HIS A 47 -5.91 10.10 5.57
C HIS A 47 -7.18 9.33 5.18
N LYS A 48 -8.25 9.52 5.94
CA LYS A 48 -9.58 8.96 5.66
C LYS A 48 -10.46 10.01 4.99
N ASP A 49 -11.06 9.67 3.86
CA ASP A 49 -12.01 10.52 3.13
C ASP A 49 -13.36 9.81 3.03
N GLU A 50 -14.39 10.39 3.64
CA GLU A 50 -15.76 9.86 3.65
C GLU A 50 -16.38 9.79 2.24
N GLN A 51 -15.86 10.55 1.27
CA GLN A 51 -16.35 10.53 -0.11
C GLN A 51 -15.91 9.26 -0.87
N LEU A 52 -14.86 8.58 -0.43
CA LEU A 52 -14.33 7.38 -1.09
C LEU A 52 -15.36 6.24 -1.16
N PRO A 53 -15.98 5.77 -0.05
CA PRO A 53 -17.00 4.73 -0.13
C PRO A 53 -18.26 5.18 -0.90
N ILE A 54 -18.60 6.47 -0.88
CA ILE A 54 -19.72 7.02 -1.67
C ILE A 54 -19.43 6.91 -3.17
N LEU A 55 -18.21 7.26 -3.59
CA LEU A 55 -17.80 7.15 -4.98
C LEU A 55 -17.85 5.70 -5.47
N LEU A 56 -17.29 4.76 -4.69
CA LEU A 56 -17.31 3.33 -5.03
C LEU A 56 -18.75 2.80 -5.12
N GLY A 57 -19.62 3.18 -4.18
CA GLY A 57 -21.05 2.83 -4.22
C GLY A 57 -21.76 3.33 -5.49
N ARG A 58 -21.43 4.54 -5.97
CA ARG A 58 -21.98 5.10 -7.23
C ARG A 58 -21.48 4.39 -8.48
N ILE A 59 -20.22 3.95 -8.50
CA ILE A 59 -19.68 3.16 -9.61
C ILE A 59 -20.41 1.80 -9.65
N HIS A 60 -20.53 1.16 -8.48
CA HIS A 60 -21.19 -0.13 -8.35
C HIS A 60 -22.68 -0.08 -8.74
N SER A 61 -23.43 0.95 -8.31
CA SER A 61 -24.86 1.07 -8.62
C SER A 61 -25.15 1.28 -10.11
N ARG A 62 -24.16 1.69 -10.90
CA ARG A 62 -24.24 1.80 -12.37
C ARG A 62 -23.91 0.49 -13.09
N GLY A 63 -23.67 -0.60 -12.37
CA GLY A 63 -23.34 -1.92 -12.93
C GLY A 63 -21.90 -2.03 -13.45
N ALA A 64 -21.04 -1.05 -13.17
CA ALA A 64 -19.64 -1.11 -13.56
C ALA A 64 -18.88 -2.10 -12.66
N LYS A 65 -18.01 -2.92 -13.27
CA LYS A 65 -17.10 -3.80 -12.53
C LYS A 65 -15.93 -2.98 -12.00
N THR A 66 -15.59 -3.19 -10.74
CA THR A 66 -14.48 -2.52 -10.04
C THR A 66 -13.41 -3.54 -9.69
N PHE A 67 -12.15 -3.12 -9.65
CA PHE A 67 -11.06 -3.99 -9.18
C PHE A 67 -10.02 -3.23 -8.35
N LEU A 68 -9.40 -3.94 -7.42
CA LEU A 68 -8.22 -3.52 -6.67
C LEU A 68 -7.03 -4.38 -7.11
N LEU A 69 -5.94 -3.74 -7.52
CA LEU A 69 -4.69 -4.40 -7.90
C LEU A 69 -3.52 -3.73 -7.15
N THR A 70 -3.02 -4.37 -6.10
CA THR A 70 -2.03 -3.79 -5.18
C THR A 70 -0.79 -4.66 -5.00
N ASN A 71 0.39 -4.05 -4.82
CA ASN A 71 1.63 -4.77 -4.52
C ASN A 71 1.75 -5.15 -3.03
N SER A 72 0.86 -4.61 -2.19
CA SER A 72 0.82 -4.94 -0.76
C SER A 72 0.22 -6.33 -0.52
N GLU A 73 0.62 -6.94 0.59
CA GLU A 73 0.12 -8.22 1.07
C GLU A 73 -1.34 -8.10 1.54
N TYR A 74 -2.04 -9.24 1.59
CA TYR A 74 -3.45 -9.28 1.97
C TYR A 74 -3.72 -8.67 3.35
N TRP A 75 -2.95 -9.04 4.38
CA TRP A 75 -3.22 -8.63 5.77
C TRP A 75 -3.17 -7.10 5.93
N TYR A 76 -2.21 -6.44 5.27
CA TYR A 76 -2.04 -5.00 5.34
C TYR A 76 -3.14 -4.30 4.54
N THR A 77 -3.46 -4.84 3.36
CA THR A 77 -4.55 -4.36 2.52
C THR A 77 -5.90 -4.46 3.24
N ASP A 78 -6.20 -5.58 3.88
CA ASP A 78 -7.46 -5.79 4.61
C ASP A 78 -7.61 -4.78 5.76
N LYS A 79 -6.53 -4.53 6.53
CA LYS A 79 -6.53 -3.51 7.60
C LYS A 79 -6.75 -2.10 7.06
N LEU A 80 -6.02 -1.69 6.03
CA LEU A 80 -6.18 -0.35 5.45
C LEU A 80 -7.54 -0.14 4.81
N MET A 81 -8.01 -1.10 4.01
CA MET A 81 -9.28 -0.97 3.30
C MET A 81 -10.47 -1.02 4.25
N ALA A 82 -10.41 -1.83 5.33
CA ALA A 82 -11.40 -1.80 6.38
C ALA A 82 -11.47 -0.40 7.04
N TYR A 83 -10.34 0.25 7.30
CA TYR A 83 -10.33 1.61 7.85
C TYR A 83 -10.88 2.64 6.85
N LEU A 84 -10.43 2.61 5.59
CA LEU A 84 -10.81 3.58 4.56
C LEU A 84 -12.28 3.51 4.16
N LEU A 85 -12.87 2.31 4.11
CA LEU A 85 -14.24 2.11 3.61
C LEU A 85 -15.28 1.91 4.73
N THR A 86 -14.87 1.94 5.99
CA THR A 86 -15.82 2.03 7.10
C THR A 86 -16.41 3.44 7.15
N ILE A 87 -17.69 3.57 6.80
CA ILE A 87 -18.47 4.77 7.10
C ILE A 87 -18.87 4.67 8.57
N ASP A 88 -18.44 5.64 9.38
CA ASP A 88 -18.84 5.69 10.78
C ASP A 88 -20.35 5.90 10.86
N ASN A 89 -21.01 5.05 11.65
CA ASN A 89 -22.45 4.85 11.67
C ASN A 89 -23.24 6.15 11.83
N VAL A 90 -23.65 6.76 10.72
CA VAL A 90 -24.66 7.83 10.78
C VAL A 90 -26.05 7.23 11.05
N ASN A 91 -26.30 5.93 10.78
CA ASN A 91 -27.66 5.38 10.78
C ASN A 91 -27.85 3.90 11.20
N ASN A 92 -27.04 3.32 12.12
CA ASN A 92 -27.21 1.91 12.58
C ASN A 92 -27.22 0.83 11.46
N ASN A 93 -26.64 1.13 10.29
CA ASN A 93 -26.52 0.15 9.22
C ASN A 93 -25.41 -0.87 9.54
N PRO A 94 -25.54 -2.13 9.09
CA PRO A 94 -24.48 -3.12 9.25
C PRO A 94 -23.17 -2.60 8.62
N LYS A 95 -22.03 -2.81 9.30
CA LYS A 95 -20.72 -2.53 8.71
C LYS A 95 -20.58 -3.28 7.39
N ARG A 96 -20.49 -2.56 6.29
CA ARG A 96 -20.26 -3.14 4.96
C ARG A 96 -18.80 -3.62 4.88
N ASP A 97 -18.60 -4.86 4.46
CA ASP A 97 -17.25 -5.36 4.17
C ASP A 97 -16.71 -4.66 2.92
N TRP A 98 -15.54 -4.05 3.04
CA TRP A 98 -14.83 -3.31 1.97
C TRP A 98 -14.65 -4.17 0.72
N LYS A 99 -14.57 -5.50 0.87
CA LYS A 99 -14.43 -6.44 -0.24
C LYS A 99 -15.63 -6.40 -1.18
N SER A 100 -16.81 -6.04 -0.68
CA SER A 100 -18.04 -5.92 -1.49
C SER A 100 -18.05 -4.73 -2.46
N ASP A 101 -17.12 -3.79 -2.32
CA ASP A 101 -16.96 -2.66 -3.24
C ASP A 101 -16.16 -3.04 -4.51
N PHE A 102 -15.56 -4.23 -4.55
CA PHE A 102 -14.70 -4.68 -5.65
C PHE A 102 -15.20 -6.00 -6.25
N SER A 103 -15.29 -6.06 -7.59
CA SER A 103 -15.56 -7.30 -8.31
C SER A 103 -14.34 -8.24 -8.34
N TYR A 104 -13.14 -7.66 -8.35
CA TYR A 104 -11.88 -8.40 -8.32
C TYR A 104 -10.90 -7.74 -7.35
N ILE A 105 -10.23 -8.55 -6.54
CA ILE A 105 -9.19 -8.08 -5.62
C ILE A 105 -7.96 -8.92 -5.84
N VAL A 106 -6.86 -8.27 -6.21
CA VAL A 106 -5.55 -8.88 -6.43
C VAL A 106 -4.55 -8.14 -5.55
N VAL A 107 -3.99 -8.88 -4.61
CA VAL A 107 -2.91 -8.46 -3.70
C VAL A 107 -1.59 -9.07 -4.17
N ASP A 108 -0.48 -8.65 -3.58
CA ASP A 108 0.87 -9.16 -3.93
C ASP A 108 1.15 -9.11 -5.44
N ALA A 109 0.61 -8.10 -6.12
CA ALA A 109 0.56 -8.08 -7.58
C ALA A 109 1.94 -7.98 -8.25
N GLN A 110 2.98 -7.55 -7.53
CA GLN A 110 4.33 -7.34 -8.07
C GLN A 110 4.36 -6.52 -9.37
N LYS A 111 3.56 -5.45 -9.46
CA LYS A 111 3.66 -4.47 -10.55
C LYS A 111 5.08 -3.90 -10.56
N SER A 112 5.74 -3.75 -11.72
CA SER A 112 5.19 -3.88 -13.08
C SER A 112 5.16 -5.30 -13.67
N SER A 113 5.79 -6.30 -13.05
CA SER A 113 5.87 -7.68 -13.56
C SER A 113 4.50 -8.29 -13.87
N PHE A 114 3.47 -7.93 -13.10
CA PHE A 114 2.07 -8.28 -13.36
C PHE A 114 1.63 -8.08 -14.82
N PHE A 115 2.07 -6.97 -15.44
CA PHE A 115 1.68 -6.59 -16.80
C PHE A 115 2.59 -7.18 -17.89
N ALA A 116 3.60 -7.94 -17.49
CA ALA A 116 4.54 -8.60 -18.38
C ALA A 116 4.35 -10.13 -18.28
N ALA A 117 5.36 -10.85 -17.80
CA ALA A 117 5.29 -12.31 -17.63
C ALA A 117 4.44 -12.74 -16.42
N GLY A 118 4.03 -11.80 -15.57
CA GLY A 118 3.38 -12.09 -14.30
C GLY A 118 4.32 -12.79 -13.32
N THR A 119 3.71 -13.52 -12.39
CA THR A 119 4.38 -14.36 -11.41
C THR A 119 3.82 -15.78 -11.56
N THR A 120 4.68 -16.78 -11.45
CA THR A 120 4.28 -18.20 -11.34
C THR A 120 3.82 -18.54 -9.94
#